data_AF-A0A060C8I8-F1
#
_entry.id   AF-A0A060C8I8-F1
#
_cell.length_a   1.000
_cell.length_b   1.000
_cell.length_c   1.000
_cell.angle_alpha   90.00
_cell.angle_beta   90.00
_cell.angle_gamma   90.00
#
_symmetry.space_group_name_H-M   'P 1'
#
loop_
_entity.id
_entity.type
_entity.pdbx_description
1 polymer ?
#
loop_
_entity_poly.entity_id
_entity_poly.type
_entity_poly.pdbx_seq_one_letter_code
_entity_poly.pdbx_strand_id
1 'polypeptide(L)'
;MYADKNSVINKWTRIGVDGWRLDVADELPESFIIGLRETLAQFSQEKVLLGEVWEDASNKIAYGKRRHYVEGEELDGVMNYPLRHCILDLLSDQPSRSITAVIREL
;
A
#
# COMPACT_ATOMS: atom_id res chain seq x y z
N MET A 1 3.78 -18.40 9.29
CA MET A 1 3.49 -16.95 9.18
C MET A 1 4.62 -16.29 8.38
N TYR A 2 4.48 -15.06 7.86
CA TYR A 2 5.42 -14.45 6.89
C TYR A 2 6.91 -14.50 7.29
N ALA A 3 7.22 -14.43 8.59
CA ALA A 3 8.59 -14.51 9.11
C ALA A 3 9.17 -15.95 9.19
N ASP A 4 8.36 -16.99 8.94
CA ASP A 4 8.83 -18.38 8.98
C ASP A 4 9.85 -18.65 7.88
N LYS A 5 10.91 -19.43 8.17
CA LYS A 5 11.98 -19.75 7.21
C LYS A 5 11.45 -20.36 5.89
N ASN A 6 10.35 -21.09 5.95
CA ASN A 6 9.70 -21.74 4.82
C ASN A 6 8.42 -20.99 4.36
N SER A 7 8.25 -19.73 4.76
CA SER A 7 7.12 -18.91 4.32
C SER A 7 7.16 -18.64 2.81
N VAL A 8 5.98 -18.37 2.24
CA VAL A 8 5.84 -17.97 0.84
C VAL A 8 6.70 -16.73 0.56
N ILE A 9 6.66 -15.73 1.45
CA ILE A 9 7.47 -14.51 1.35
C ILE A 9 8.95 -14.86 1.27
N ASN A 10 9.48 -15.60 2.24
CA ASN A 10 10.90 -15.92 2.30
C ASN A 10 11.36 -16.75 1.10
N LYS A 11 10.55 -17.73 0.67
CA LYS A 11 10.88 -18.56 -0.49
C LYS A 11 11.03 -17.71 -1.76
N TRP A 12 10.03 -16.89 -2.08
CA TRP A 12 10.01 -16.14 -3.34
C TRP A 12 10.98 -14.94 -3.32
N THR A 13 11.14 -14.26 -2.18
CA THR A 13 12.15 -13.19 -2.05
C THR A 13 13.57 -13.72 -2.23
N ARG A 14 13.89 -14.92 -1.70
CA ARG A 14 15.23 -15.54 -1.87
C ARG A 14 15.58 -15.90 -3.31
N ILE A 15 14.58 -16.19 -4.13
CA ILE A 15 14.80 -16.51 -5.55
C ILE A 15 14.75 -15.27 -6.46
N GLY A 16 14.65 -14.07 -5.87
CA GLY A 16 14.90 -12.82 -6.58
C GLY A 16 13.68 -11.92 -6.81
N VAL A 17 12.52 -12.15 -6.19
CA VAL A 17 11.40 -11.20 -6.29
C VAL A 17 11.78 -9.86 -5.66
N ASP A 18 11.48 -8.75 -6.35
CA ASP A 18 11.86 -7.39 -5.94
C ASP A 18 10.84 -6.69 -5.04
N GLY A 19 9.61 -7.18 -5.01
CA GLY A 19 8.62 -6.61 -4.13
C GLY A 19 7.33 -7.42 -4.08
N TRP A 20 6.47 -7.00 -3.18
CA TRP A 20 5.20 -7.65 -2.90
C TRP A 20 4.09 -6.62 -2.99
N ARG A 21 3.00 -6.97 -3.67
CA ARG A 21 1.72 -6.26 -3.55
C ARG A 21 0.81 -7.07 -2.64
N LEU A 22 0.35 -6.47 -1.55
CA LEU A 22 -0.72 -7.01 -0.73
C LEU A 22 -2.07 -6.69 -1.37
N ASP A 23 -2.82 -7.74 -1.67
CA ASP A 23 -4.23 -7.63 -2.03
C ASP A 23 -5.05 -7.40 -0.75
N VAL A 24 -6.13 -6.61 -0.83
CA VAL A 24 -7.00 -6.28 0.31
C VAL A 24 -6.21 -5.86 1.56
N ALA A 25 -5.21 -4.98 1.38
CA ALA A 25 -4.30 -4.59 2.45
C ALA A 25 -5.03 -3.88 3.61
N ASP A 26 -6.21 -3.33 3.35
CA ASP A 26 -7.05 -2.70 4.36
C ASP A 26 -7.78 -3.68 5.29
N GLU A 27 -7.87 -4.96 4.93
CA GLU A 27 -8.39 -6.02 5.80
C GLU A 27 -7.32 -6.62 6.73
N LEU A 28 -6.05 -6.29 6.52
CA LEU A 28 -4.94 -6.87 7.27
C LEU A 28 -4.63 -6.07 8.56
N PRO A 29 -4.31 -6.77 9.67
CA PRO A 29 -3.81 -6.11 10.87
C PRO A 29 -2.57 -5.28 10.59
N GLU A 30 -2.46 -4.11 11.22
CA GLU A 30 -1.30 -3.22 11.10
C GLU A 30 0.02 -3.93 11.43
N SER A 31 0.03 -4.69 12.53
CA SER A 31 1.19 -5.47 12.96
C SER A 31 1.63 -6.52 11.95
N PHE A 32 0.72 -7.02 11.10
CA PHE A 32 1.06 -7.94 10.03
C PHE A 32 1.84 -7.22 8.92
N ILE A 33 1.37 -6.04 8.51
CA ILE A 33 1.98 -5.25 7.45
C ILE A 33 3.37 -4.78 7.89
N ILE A 34 3.48 -4.22 9.10
CA ILE A 34 4.77 -3.80 9.69
C ILE A 34 5.71 -5.00 9.84
N GLY A 35 5.24 -6.13 10.34
CA GLY A 35 6.09 -7.32 10.47
C GLY A 35 6.58 -7.85 9.12
N LEU A 36 5.75 -7.76 8.07
CA LEU A 36 6.15 -8.13 6.72
C LEU A 36 7.16 -7.13 6.14
N ARG A 37 6.94 -5.83 6.35
CA ARG A 37 7.87 -4.75 6.01
C ARG A 37 9.26 -5.01 6.57
N GLU A 38 9.34 -5.26 7.88
CA GLU A 38 10.58 -5.56 8.58
C GLU A 38 11.23 -6.85 8.05
N THR A 39 10.42 -7.87 7.75
CA THR A 39 10.92 -9.13 7.18
C THR A 39 11.55 -8.90 5.81
N LEU A 40 10.96 -8.07 4.94
CA LEU A 40 11.53 -7.74 3.63
C LEU A 40 12.79 -6.90 3.74
N ALA A 41 12.83 -5.95 4.69
CA ALA A 41 14.00 -5.12 4.97
C ALA A 41 15.24 -5.92 5.38
N GLN A 42 15.08 -7.13 5.94
CA GLN A 42 16.18 -8.06 6.23
C GLN A 42 16.84 -8.64 4.97
N PHE A 43 16.16 -8.64 3.82
CA PHE A 43 16.73 -9.10 2.55
C PHE A 43 17.49 -7.98 1.83
N SER A 44 16.86 -6.82 1.69
CA SER A 44 17.46 -5.60 1.12
C SER A 44 16.51 -4.42 1.37
N GLN A 45 17.08 -3.22 1.53
CA GLN A 45 16.30 -1.97 1.59
C GLN A 45 15.66 -1.60 0.24
N GLU A 46 16.03 -2.28 -0.83
CA GLU A 46 15.45 -2.08 -2.17
C GLU A 46 14.15 -2.88 -2.36
N LYS A 47 13.78 -3.78 -1.44
CA LYS A 47 12.56 -4.58 -1.58
C LYS A 47 11.33 -3.75 -1.26
N VAL A 48 10.40 -3.71 -2.22
CA VAL A 48 9.21 -2.84 -2.13
C VAL A 48 8.00 -3.61 -1.59
N LEU A 49 7.24 -3.01 -0.67
CA LEU A 49 5.94 -3.51 -0.22
C LEU A 49 4.85 -2.51 -0.58
N LEU A 50 4.01 -2.89 -1.54
CA LEU A 50 2.84 -2.12 -1.98
C LEU A 50 1.57 -2.71 -1.38
N GLY A 51 0.57 -1.88 -1.13
CA GLY A 51 -0.75 -2.35 -0.71
C GLY A 51 -1.86 -1.86 -1.60
N GLU A 52 -2.84 -2.73 -1.81
CA GLU A 52 -4.14 -2.30 -2.30
C GLU A 52 -4.97 -1.77 -1.12
N VAL A 53 -5.15 -0.45 -1.10
CA VAL A 53 -6.00 0.24 -0.14
C VAL A 53 -7.01 1.03 -0.95
N TRP A 54 -8.29 0.64 -0.88
CA TRP A 54 -9.34 1.34 -1.60
C TRP A 54 -9.54 2.76 -1.07
N GLU A 55 -9.99 3.65 -1.94
CA GLU A 55 -10.25 5.07 -1.64
C GLU A 55 -8.96 5.88 -1.42
N ASP A 56 -8.95 6.77 -0.43
CA ASP A 56 -7.79 7.58 -0.07
C ASP A 56 -7.01 6.94 1.07
N ALA A 57 -5.81 6.47 0.77
CA ALA A 57 -4.92 5.83 1.74
C ALA A 57 -4.30 6.80 2.76
N SER A 58 -4.16 8.10 2.45
CA SER A 58 -3.55 9.06 3.38
C SER A 58 -4.50 9.48 4.52
N ASN A 59 -5.80 9.27 4.31
CA ASN A 59 -6.86 9.58 5.29
C ASN A 59 -7.74 8.37 5.65
N LYS A 60 -7.29 7.15 5.34
CA LYS A 60 -8.13 5.95 5.49
C LYS A 60 -8.53 5.71 6.95
N ILE A 61 -9.82 5.45 7.14
CA ILE A 61 -10.37 4.86 8.36
C ILE A 61 -10.88 3.47 8.00
N ALA A 62 -10.32 2.43 8.62
CA ALA A 62 -10.76 1.05 8.46
C ALA A 62 -11.06 0.47 9.83
N TYR A 63 -12.19 -0.23 9.96
CA TYR A 63 -12.62 -0.84 11.23
C TYR A 63 -12.63 0.13 12.42
N GLY A 64 -13.04 1.38 12.18
CA GLY A 64 -13.13 2.42 13.21
C GLY A 64 -11.80 3.01 13.68
N LYS A 65 -10.69 2.70 12.99
CA LYS A 65 -9.35 3.22 13.30
C LYS A 65 -8.76 3.96 12.12
N ARG A 66 -8.07 5.07 12.42
CA ARG A 66 -7.20 5.71 11.43
C ARG A 66 -6.04 4.77 11.10
N ARG A 67 -5.72 4.69 9.82
CA ARG A 67 -4.64 3.85 9.28
C ARG A 67 -3.52 4.73 8.79
N HIS A 68 -2.29 4.24 8.88
CA HIS A 68 -1.07 4.99 8.61
C HIS A 68 -0.25 4.34 7.48
N TYR A 69 -0.97 3.81 6.47
CA TYR A 69 -0.42 3.00 5.38
C TYR A 69 0.79 3.63 4.68
N VAL A 70 0.77 4.95 4.48
CA VAL A 70 1.76 5.70 3.69
C VAL A 70 2.64 6.62 4.54
N GLU A 71 2.62 6.47 5.86
CA GLU A 71 3.41 7.30 6.78
C GLU A 71 4.84 6.74 7.04
N GLY A 72 5.20 5.64 6.38
CA GLY A 72 6.56 5.14 6.27
C GLY A 72 6.83 3.80 6.99
N GLU A 73 6.07 3.47 8.04
CA GLU A 73 6.29 2.23 8.79
C GLU A 73 5.54 1.02 8.20
N GLU A 74 4.44 1.25 7.47
CA GLU A 74 3.59 0.20 6.90
C GLU A 74 4.00 -0.15 5.45
N LEU A 75 3.55 0.63 4.45
CA LEU A 75 3.72 0.37 3.01
C LEU A 75 4.60 1.43 2.34
N ASP A 76 5.27 1.08 1.23
CA ASP A 76 6.12 2.01 0.46
C ASP A 76 5.26 2.85 -0.45
N GLY A 77 4.10 2.30 -0.77
CA GLY A 77 3.14 2.89 -1.67
C GLY A 77 1.86 2.09 -1.70
N VAL A 78 0.86 2.73 -2.29
CA VAL A 78 -0.48 2.22 -2.44
C VAL A 78 -0.98 2.50 -3.85
N MET A 79 -2.05 1.80 -4.23
CA MET A 79 -2.76 2.13 -5.46
C MET A 79 -3.37 3.54 -5.35
N ASN A 80 -3.01 4.45 -6.26
CA ASN A 80 -3.49 5.83 -6.23
C ASN A 80 -4.90 5.95 -6.84
N TYR A 81 -5.90 5.45 -6.12
CA TYR A 81 -7.31 5.55 -6.52
C TYR A 81 -7.83 6.99 -6.61
N PRO A 82 -7.41 7.96 -5.77
CA PRO A 82 -7.79 9.36 -5.94
C PRO A 82 -7.38 9.93 -7.30
N LEU A 83 -6.14 9.64 -7.74
CA LEU A 83 -5.68 10.02 -9.07
C LEU A 83 -6.46 9.30 -10.16
N ARG A 84 -6.71 8.00 -10.02
CA ARG A 84 -7.53 7.22 -10.96
C ARG A 84 -8.91 7.86 -11.14
N HIS A 85 -9.59 8.23 -10.06
CA HIS A 85 -10.89 8.89 -10.13
C HIS A 85 -10.80 10.23 -10.87
N CYS A 86 -9.80 11.06 -10.55
CA CYS A 86 -9.63 12.34 -11.27
C CYS A 86 -9.41 12.16 -12.77
N ILE A 87 -8.63 11.15 -13.18
CA ILE A 87 -8.41 10.84 -14.60
C ILE A 87 -9.72 10.40 -15.27
N LEU A 88 -10.50 9.54 -14.61
CA LEU A 88 -11.78 9.06 -15.15
C LEU A 88 -12.81 10.18 -15.26
N ASP A 89 -12.89 11.07 -14.27
CA ASP A 89 -13.79 12.22 -14.29
C ASP A 89 -13.44 13.16 -15.45
N LEU A 90 -12.15 13.46 -15.63
CA LEU A 90 -11.64 14.28 -16.74
C LEU A 90 -12.02 13.71 -18.11
N LEU A 91 -11.86 12.39 -18.29
CA LEU A 91 -12.17 11.72 -19.56
C LEU A 91 -13.67 11.59 -19.82
N SER A 92 -14.51 11.67 -18.77
CA SER A 92 -15.95 11.48 -18.85
C SER A 92 -16.75 12.78 -18.84
N ASP A 93 -16.07 13.94 -18.90
CA ASP A 93 -16.66 15.29 -18.77
C ASP A 93 -17.51 15.44 -17.49
N GLN A 94 -17.14 14.73 -16.43
CA GLN A 94 -17.77 14.85 -15.11
C GLN A 94 -17.08 15.97 -14.33
N PRO A 95 -17.80 16.69 -13.45
CA PRO A 95 -17.19 17.63 -12.54
C PRO A 95 -16.24 16.88 -11.59
N SER A 96 -14.94 16.94 -11.87
CA SER A 96 -13.91 16.29 -11.07
C SER A 96 -13.56 17.12 -9.84
N ARG A 97 -13.05 16.47 -8.78
CA ARG A 97 -12.20 17.19 -7.83
C ARG A 97 -11.02 17.77 -8.59
N SER A 98 -10.57 18.97 -8.20
CA SER A 98 -9.39 19.56 -8.79
C SER A 98 -8.19 18.62 -8.59
N ILE A 99 -7.49 18.26 -9.67
CA ILE A 99 -6.24 17.47 -9.61
C ILE A 99 -5.24 18.15 -8.68
N THR A 100 -5.24 19.49 -8.65
CA THR A 100 -4.40 20.29 -7.74
C THR A 100 -4.76 20.07 -6.27
N ALA A 101 -6.02 19.77 -5.93
CA ALA A 101 -6.41 19.45 -4.57
C ALA A 101 -5.89 18.07 -4.15
N VAL A 102 -6.02 17.07 -5.03
CA VAL A 102 -5.53 15.70 -4.75
C VAL A 102 -4.01 15.65 -4.59
N ILE A 103 -3.25 16.41 -5.38
CA ILE A 103 -1.79 16.50 -5.25
C ILE A 103 -1.35 17.14 -3.92
N ARG A 104 -2.18 17.99 -3.29
CA ARG A 104 -1.86 18.65 -2.02
C ARG A 104 -2.20 17.81 -0.78
N GLU A 105 -2.98 16.75 -0.95
CA GLU A 105 -3.42 15.84 0.12
C GLU A 105 -2.51 14.60 0.25
N LEU A 106 -1.52 14.47 -0.64
CA LEU A 106 -0.43 13.49 -0.63
C LEU A 106 0.85 14.14 -0.10
#